data_AF-A0A350RHU4-F1
#
_entry.id   AF-A0A350RHU4-F1
#
_cell.length_a   1.000
_cell.length_b   1.000
_cell.length_c   1.000
_cell.angle_alpha   90.00
_cell.angle_beta   90.00
_cell.angle_gamma   90.00
#
_symmetry.space_group_name_H-M   'P 1'
#
loop_
_entity.id
_entity.type
_entity.pdbx_description
1 polymer ?
#
loop_
_entity_poly.entity_id
_entity_poly.type
_entity_poly.pdbx_seq_one_letter_code
_entity_poly.pdbx_strand_id
1 'polypeptide(L)' 'TLANLPWIVQHGAAAFTAIGTESSPGTRMVAVSGHVKRPGVYEIVNGTTTFRDLLYGNDMCGGIRDDNQL' A
#
# COMPACT_ATOMS: atom_id res chain seq x y z
N THR A 1 -8.83 -2.00 -9.06
CA THR A 1 -9.66 -1.22 -10.01
C THR A 1 -11.13 -1.46 -9.79
N LEU A 2 -11.72 -2.59 -10.23
CA LEU A 2 -13.16 -2.83 -10.05
C LEU A 2 -13.60 -2.90 -8.58
N ALA A 3 -12.75 -3.47 -7.71
CA ALA A 3 -13.02 -3.56 -6.27
C ALA A 3 -13.21 -2.20 -5.57
N ASN A 4 -12.72 -1.10 -6.16
CA ASN A 4 -12.87 0.23 -5.59
C ASN A 4 -14.25 0.83 -5.90
N LEU A 5 -14.95 0.32 -6.93
CA LEU A 5 -16.21 0.89 -7.41
C LEU A 5 -17.32 0.91 -6.35
N PRO A 6 -17.61 -0.19 -5.61
CA PRO A 6 -18.65 -0.15 -4.59
C PRO A 6 -18.38 0.90 -3.50
N TRP A 7 -17.11 1.05 -3.11
CA TRP A 7 -16.71 2.05 -2.12
C TRP A 7 -16.88 3.47 -2.67
N ILE A 8 -16.43 3.73 -3.90
CA ILE A 8 -16.57 5.03 -4.57
C ILE A 8 -18.05 5.40 -4.76
N VAL A 9 -18.91 4.45 -5.13
CA VAL A 9 -20.35 4.70 -5.29
C VAL A 9 -20.99 5.08 -3.95
N GLN A 10 -20.56 4.48 -2.84
CA GLN A 10 -21.09 4.76 -1.51
C GLN A 10 -20.57 6.08 -0.91
N HIS A 11 -19.31 6.43 -1.16
CA HIS A 11 -18.63 7.56 -0.49
C HIS A 11 -18.34 8.77 -1.40
N GLY A 12 -18.55 8.61 -2.71
CA GLY A 12 -18.28 9.63 -3.72
C GLY A 12 -16.82 9.65 -4.19
N ALA A 13 -16.62 10.12 -5.43
CA ALA A 13 -15.29 10.22 -6.04
C ALA A 13 -14.36 11.17 -5.28
N ALA A 14 -14.90 12.29 -4.77
CA ALA A 14 -14.12 13.27 -4.01
C ALA A 14 -13.47 12.68 -2.76
N ALA A 15 -14.16 11.77 -2.06
CA ALA A 15 -13.62 11.07 -0.90
C ALA A 15 -12.47 10.13 -1.29
N PHE A 16 -12.57 9.46 -2.42
CA PHE A 16 -11.52 8.58 -2.94
C PHE A 16 -10.28 9.38 -3.38
N THR A 17 -10.50 10.53 -4.05
CA THR A 17 -9.40 11.38 -4.56
C THR A 17 -8.74 12.24 -3.50
N ALA A 18 -9.35 12.39 -2.32
CA ALA A 18 -8.75 13.05 -1.17
C ALA A 18 -7.63 12.22 -0.51
N ILE A 19 -7.53 10.93 -0.85
CA ILE A 19 -6.52 10.00 -0.36
C ILE A 19 -5.42 9.86 -1.42
N GLY A 20 -4.14 9.82 -1.02
CA GLY A 20 -3.01 9.67 -1.95
C GLY A 20 -2.54 11.00 -2.54
N THR A 21 -1.83 10.92 -3.67
CA THR A 21 -1.36 12.11 -4.39
C THR A 21 -2.32 12.51 -5.50
N GLU A 22 -2.24 13.77 -5.93
CA GLU A 22 -3.06 14.29 -7.03
C GLU A 22 -2.94 13.46 -8.31
N SER A 23 -1.72 13.05 -8.66
CA SER A 23 -1.44 12.24 -9.85
C SER A 23 -1.75 10.75 -9.67
N SER A 24 -2.01 10.29 -8.45
CA SER A 24 -2.21 8.88 -8.12
C SER A 24 -3.11 8.70 -6.89
N PRO A 25 -4.39 9.09 -7.00
CA PRO A 25 -5.31 9.05 -5.87
C PRO A 25 -5.69 7.63 -5.43
N GLY A 26 -6.20 7.55 -4.21
CA GLY A 26 -6.75 6.37 -3.57
C GLY A 26 -5.72 5.43 -2.96
N THR A 27 -6.18 4.22 -2.68
CA THR A 27 -5.34 3.13 -2.17
C THR A 27 -5.00 2.11 -3.26
N ARG A 28 -3.93 1.36 -3.03
CA ARG A 28 -3.48 0.27 -3.89
C ARG A 28 -3.08 -0.93 -3.05
N MET A 29 -3.43 -2.12 -3.51
CA MET A 29 -2.91 -3.37 -2.96
C MET A 29 -1.55 -3.70 -3.56
N VAL A 30 -0.56 -3.97 -2.72
CA VAL A 30 0.78 -4.42 -3.14
C VAL A 30 1.05 -5.80 -2.55
N ALA A 31 1.30 -6.77 -3.44
CA ALA A 31 1.73 -8.10 -3.05
C ALA A 31 3.25 -8.13 -2.91
N VAL A 32 3.73 -8.40 -1.71
CA VAL A 32 5.16 -8.51 -1.40
C VAL A 32 5.52 -9.96 -1.12
N SER A 33 6.50 -10.45 -1.86
CA SER A 33 7.07 -11.79 -1.73
C SER A 33 8.60 -11.72 -1.65
N GLY A 34 9.25 -12.87 -1.58
CA GLY A 34 10.72 -12.96 -1.53
C GLY A 34 11.29 -12.83 -0.12
N HIS A 35 12.45 -12.16 0.00
CA HIS A 35 13.28 -12.12 1.21
C HIS A 35 12.81 -11.09 2.25
N VAL A 36 11.52 -10.97 2.48
CA VAL A 36 10.96 -10.16 3.57
C VAL A 36 10.57 -11.03 4.76
N LYS A 37 10.56 -10.45 5.97
CA LYS A 37 10.14 -11.18 7.19
C LYS A 37 8.67 -11.55 7.16
N ARG A 38 7.80 -10.63 6.70
CA ARG A 38 6.34 -10.84 6.60
C ARG A 38 5.87 -10.68 5.14
N PRO A 39 5.96 -11.72 4.30
CA PRO A 39 5.36 -11.68 2.97
C PRO A 39 3.83 -11.60 3.08
N GLY A 40 3.19 -10.91 2.15
CA GLY A 40 1.74 -10.69 2.21
C GLY A 40 1.24 -9.68 1.18
N VAL A 41 -0.06 -9.40 1.25
CA VAL A 41 -0.69 -8.34 0.46
C VAL A 41 -1.04 -7.20 1.41
N TYR A 42 -0.52 -6.02 1.10
CA TYR A 42 -0.69 -4.82 1.93
C TYR A 42 -1.48 -3.78 1.15
N GLU A 43 -2.48 -3.19 1.80
CA GLU A 43 -3.14 -1.99 1.28
C GLU A 43 -2.30 -0.76 1.66
N ILE A 44 -1.95 0.05 0.66
CA ILE A 44 -1.14 1.24 0.86
C ILE A 44 -1.84 2.47 0.28
N VAL A 45 -1.51 3.64 0.82
CA VAL A 45 -1.91 4.91 0.22
C VAL A 45 -1.03 5.15 -1.01
N ASN A 46 -1.68 5.27 -2.16
CA ASN A 46 -0.99 5.34 -3.44
C ASN A 46 -0.26 6.69 -3.60
N GLY A 47 0.96 6.66 -4.11
CA GLY A 47 1.81 7.84 -4.32
C GLY A 47 2.49 8.41 -3.08
N THR A 48 2.06 8.07 -1.85
CA THR A 48 2.69 8.57 -0.61
C THR A 48 3.53 7.51 0.10
N THR A 49 3.11 6.23 0.07
CA THR A 49 3.85 5.15 0.71
C THR A 49 5.09 4.80 -0.11
N THR A 50 6.28 4.89 0.48
CA THR A 50 7.54 4.52 -0.19
C THR A 50 7.82 3.02 -0.08
N PHE A 51 8.72 2.50 -0.91
CA PHE A 51 9.21 1.12 -0.74
C PHE A 51 9.93 0.90 0.59
N ARG A 52 10.56 1.93 1.15
CA ARG A 52 11.19 1.83 2.48
C ARG A 52 10.12 1.61 3.56
N ASP A 53 9.02 2.37 3.51
CA ASP A 53 7.89 2.21 4.44
C ASP A 53 7.28 0.82 4.31
N LEU A 54 7.07 0.34 3.08
CA LEU A 54 6.53 -0.99 2.82
C LEU A 54 7.45 -2.11 3.33
N LEU A 55 8.76 -1.99 3.10
CA LEU A 55 9.73 -3.04 3.40
C LEU A 55 10.13 -3.07 4.88
N TYR A 56 10.30 -1.91 5.51
CA TYR A 56 10.80 -1.80 6.88
C TYR A 56 9.74 -1.39 7.90
N GLY A 57 8.53 -1.01 7.47
CA GLY A 57 7.45 -0.62 8.37
C GLY A 57 7.04 -1.73 9.34
N ASN A 58 6.84 -1.35 10.60
CA ASN A 58 6.44 -2.26 11.69
C ASN A 58 5.05 -2.87 11.48
N ASP A 59 4.20 -2.23 10.69
CA ASP A 59 2.87 -2.76 10.32
C ASP A 59 2.84 -3.41 8.94
N MET A 60 4.00 -3.48 8.26
CA MET A 60 4.15 -3.96 6.89
C MET A 60 5.10 -5.19 6.82
N CYS A 61 6.13 -5.17 5.98
CA CYS A 61 7.01 -6.34 5.81
C CYS A 61 7.96 -6.59 7.00
N GLY A 62 8.25 -5.57 7.82
CA GLY A 62 9.08 -5.69 9.03
C GLY A 62 10.57 -5.93 8.81
N GLY A 63 11.07 -5.66 7.60
CA GLY A 63 12.47 -5.80 7.20
C GLY A 63 12.76 -7.03 6.34
N ILE A 64 14.05 -7.26 6.08
CA ILE A 64 14.57 -8.38 5.29
C ILE A 64 14.82 -9.58 6.21
N ARG A 65 14.65 -10.80 5.67
CA ARG A 65 14.92 -12.04 6.41
C ARG A 65 16.34 -12.06 6.97
N ASP A 66 16.51 -12.75 8.09
CA ASP A 66 17.79 -12.91 8.80
C ASP A 66 18.45 -11.58 9.18
N ASP A 67 17.62 -10.53 9.39
CA ASP A 67 18.05 -9.17 9.76
C ASP A 67 19.01 -8.50 8.75
N ASN A 68 19.02 -8.99 7.51
CA ASN A 68 19.75 -8.40 6.40
C ASN A 68 19.27 -6.96 6.11
N GLN A 69 20.10 -6.21 5.36
CA GLN A 69 19.82 -4.84 4.93
C GLN A 69 19.83 -4.75 3.39
N LEU A 70 19.04 -3.82 2.85
CA LEU A 70 18.99 -3.46 1.42
C LEU A 70 20.10 -2.50 1.01
#